data_AF-A0A2T1CE84-F1
#
_entry.id   AF-A0A2T1CE84-F1
#
_cell.length_a   1.000
_cell.length_b   1.000
_cell.length_c   1.000
_cell.angle_alpha   90.00
_cell.angle_beta   90.00
_cell.angle_gamma   90.00
#
_symmetry.space_group_name_H-M   'P 1'
#
loop_
_entity.id
_entity.type
_entity.pdbx_description
1 polymer ?
#
loop_
_entity_poly.entity_id
_entity_poly.type
_entity_poly.pdbx_seq_one_letter_code
_entity_poly.pdbx_strand_id
1 'polypeptide(L)' 'MKKIFVIDTNVILHDPTAILRFEDNEIVLPIAVIEELDRFKKQPEMTGRNAREVARTLDQLRQQGNLTTGVS' A
#
# COMPACT_ATOMS: atom_id res chain seq x y z
N MET A 1 -8.33 21.30 4.93
CA MET A 1 -8.94 20.64 3.76
C MET A 1 -8.21 19.32 3.57
N LYS A 2 -8.91 18.18 3.64
CA LYS A 2 -8.27 16.88 3.42
C LYS A 2 -7.82 16.76 1.97
N LYS A 3 -6.59 16.30 1.75
CA LYS A 3 -6.06 16.02 0.42
C LYS A 3 -6.22 14.54 0.10
N ILE A 4 -6.24 14.23 -1.19
CA ILE A 4 -6.21 12.86 -1.69
C ILE A 4 -4.83 12.64 -2.30
N PHE A 5 -4.13 11.61 -1.81
CA PHE A 5 -2.84 11.18 -2.34
C PHE A 5 -3.03 9.87 -3.09
N VAL A 6 -2.67 9.88 -4.37
CA VAL A 6 -2.59 8.65 -5.17
C VAL A 6 -1.16 8.16 -5.10
N ILE A 7 -0.95 6.96 -4.56
CA ILE A 7 0.39 6.43 -4.33
C ILE A 7 0.76 5.43 -5.43
N ASP A 8 1.97 5.59 -5.95
CA ASP A 8 2.57 4.69 -6.94
C ASP A 8 3.31 3.53 -6.24
N THR A 9 3.44 2.40 -6.94
CA THR A 9 4.15 1.21 -6.49
C THR A 9 5.60 1.54 -6.11
N ASN A 10 6.28 2.41 -6.87
CA ASN A 10 7.67 2.78 -6.58
C ASN A 10 7.86 3.39 -5.19
N VAL A 11 6.90 4.21 -4.74
CA VAL A 11 6.93 4.81 -3.40
C VAL A 11 6.87 3.73 -2.33
N ILE A 12 5.97 2.76 -2.52
CA ILE A 12 5.70 1.67 -1.59
C ILE A 12 6.83 0.63 -1.57
N LEU A 13 7.46 0.38 -2.71
CA LEU A 13 8.62 -0.51 -2.82
C LEU A 13 9.88 0.11 -2.22
N HIS A 14 10.01 1.43 -2.23
CA HIS A 14 11.12 2.11 -1.58
C HIS A 14 10.87 2.27 -0.06
N ASP A 15 9.63 2.57 0.34
CA ASP A 15 9.23 2.72 1.74
C ASP A 15 7.89 2.01 2.01
N PRO A 16 7.91 0.83 2.66
CA PRO A 16 6.70 0.07 2.94
C PRO A 16 5.75 0.77 3.93
N THR A 17 6.25 1.77 4.68
CA THR A 17 5.47 2.52 5.65
C THR A 17 4.81 3.77 5.06
N ALA A 18 5.06 4.07 3.78
CA ALA A 18 4.55 5.28 3.14
C ALA A 18 3.04 5.45 3.30
N ILE A 19 2.26 4.37 3.16
CA ILE A 19 0.79 4.38 3.29
C ILE A 19 0.28 4.73 4.72
N LEU A 20 1.17 4.87 5.70
CA LEU A 20 0.83 5.22 7.08
C LEU A 20 1.24 6.66 7.45
N ARG A 21 1.87 7.40 6.52
CA ARG A 21 2.52 8.70 6.82
C ARG A 21 1.71 9.92 6.39
N PHE A 22 0.48 9.74 5.91
CA PHE A 22 -0.32 10.84 5.36
C PHE A 22 -1.32 11.43 6.36
N GLU A 23 -1.17 11.14 7.65
CA GLU A 23 -1.99 11.72 8.74
C GLU A 23 -3.50 11.62 8.43
N ASP A 24 -4.24 12.73 8.48
CA ASP A 24 -5.69 12.78 8.28
C ASP A 24 -6.12 12.80 6.79
N ASN A 25 -5.18 12.57 5.86
CA ASN A 25 -5.44 12.62 4.42
C ASN A 25 -5.85 11.25 3.87
N GLU A 26 -6.58 11.28 2.75
CA GLU A 26 -7.01 10.06 2.08
C GLU A 26 -5.92 9.53 1.16
N ILE A 27 -5.70 8.21 1.21
CA ILE A 27 -4.75 7.51 0.37
C ILE A 27 -5.53 6.61 -0.57
N VAL A 28 -5.24 6.75 -1.86
CA VAL A 28 -5.81 5.90 -2.91
C VAL A 28 -4.69 5.08 -3.51
N LEU A 29 -4.85 3.75 -3.43
CA LEU A 29 -4.00 2.79 -4.13
C LEU A 29 -4.76 2.32 -5.38
N PRO A 30 -4.31 2.68 -6.59
CA PRO A 30 -4.86 2.11 -7.81
C PRO A 30 -4.73 0.58 -7.81
N ILE A 31 -5.68 -0.13 -8.41
CA ILE A 31 -5.64 -1.60 -8.48
C ILE A 31 -4.36 -2.11 -9.15
N ALA A 32 -3.83 -1.36 -10.12
CA ALA A 32 -2.55 -1.66 -10.77
C ALA A 32 -1.44 -1.85 -9.73
N VAL A 33 -1.34 -0.98 -8.71
CA VAL A 33 -0.33 -1.07 -7.64
C VAL A 33 -0.41 -2.40 -6.90
N ILE A 34 -1.62 -2.90 -6.66
CA ILE A 34 -1.82 -4.20 -5.99
C ILE A 34 -1.28 -5.34 -6.87
N GLU A 35 -1.59 -5.31 -8.17
CA GLU A 35 -1.09 -6.29 -9.14
C GLU A 35 0.45 -6.25 -9.25
N GLU A 36 1.06 -5.06 -9.17
CA GLU A 36 2.51 -4.92 -9.20
C GLU A 36 3.14 -5.48 -7.93
N LEU A 37 2.60 -5.15 -6.75
CA LEU A 37 3.06 -5.69 -5.47
C LEU A 37 3.07 -7.22 -5.49
N ASP A 38 2.05 -7.86 -6.06
CA ASP A 38 2.00 -9.31 -6.21
C ASP A 38 3.12 -9.88 -7.08
N ARG A 39 3.56 -9.15 -8.12
CA ARG A 39 4.74 -9.52 -8.90
C ARG A 39 6.01 -9.38 -8.09
N PHE A 40 6.18 -8.26 -7.38
CA PHE A 40 7.38 -7.95 -6.61
C PHE A 40 7.58 -8.87 -5.40
N LYS A 41 6.52 -9.38 -4.76
CA LYS A 41 6.61 -10.34 -3.64
C LYS A 41 7.46 -11.57 -3.93
N LYS A 42 7.59 -11.94 -5.21
CA LYS A 42 8.36 -13.12 -5.67
C LYS A 42 9.86 -12.84 -5.78
N GLN A 43 10.27 -11.58 -5.72
CA GLN A 43 11.68 -11.21 -5.81
C GLN A 43 12.38 -11.39 -4.45
N PRO A 44 13.64 -11.88 -4.42
CA PRO A 44 14.39 -12.09 -3.18
C PRO A 44 14.96 -10.79 -2.59
N GLU A 45 14.97 -9.72 -3.37
CA GLU A 45 15.61 -8.44 -3.05
C GLU A 45 14.82 -7.60 -2.03
N MET A 46 15.39 -6.44 -1.66
CA MET A 46 14.76 -5.47 -0.76
C MET A 46 13.36 -5.05 -1.22
N THR A 47 13.18 -4.87 -2.53
CA THR A 47 11.87 -4.57 -3.15
C THR A 47 10.83 -5.64 -2.83
N GLY A 48 11.19 -6.92 -2.92
CA GLY A 48 10.29 -8.03 -2.60
C GLY A 48 10.05 -8.19 -1.10
N ARG A 49 10.99 -7.80 -0.24
CA ARG A 49 10.74 -7.67 1.21
C ARG A 49 9.71 -6.57 1.49
N ASN A 50 9.89 -5.39 0.91
CA ASN A 50 8.99 -4.25 1.11
C ASN A 50 7.59 -4.54 0.54
N ALA A 51 7.49 -5.15 -0.64
CA ALA A 51 6.22 -5.58 -1.22
C ALA A 51 5.44 -6.55 -0.31
N ARG A 52 6.15 -7.50 0.34
CA ARG A 52 5.54 -8.43 1.30
C ARG A 52 5.09 -7.72 2.57
N GLU A 53 5.83 -6.73 3.05
CA GLU A 53 5.46 -5.95 4.23
C GLU A 53 4.18 -5.16 4.00
N VAL A 54 4.11 -4.44 2.89
CA VAL A 54 2.94 -3.62 2.52
C VAL A 54 1.71 -4.50 2.36
N ALA A 55 1.85 -5.64 1.70
CA ALA A 55 0.73 -6.56 1.54
C ALA A 55 0.20 -7.09 2.88
N ARG A 56 1.08 -7.34 3.87
CA ARG A 56 0.62 -7.70 5.22
C ARG A 56 -0.15 -6.55 5.87
N THR A 57 0.31 -5.30 5.70
CA THR A 57 -0.42 -4.12 6.19
C THR A 57 -1.79 -4.01 5.53
N LEU A 58 -1.88 -4.19 4.21
CA LEU A 58 -3.16 -4.18 3.49
C LEU A 58 -4.09 -5.31 3.94
N ASP A 59 -3.55 -6.51 4.17
CA ASP A 59 -4.33 -7.65 4.70
C ASP A 59 -4.84 -7.37 6.12
N GLN A 60 -4.06 -6.70 6.97
CA GLN A 60 -4.51 -6.26 8.31
C GLN A 60 -5.62 -5.22 8.22
N LEU A 61 -5.47 -4.23 7.33
CA LEU A 61 -6.49 -3.21 7.09
C LEU A 61 -7.79 -3.83 6.55
N ARG A 62 -7.70 -4.86 5.70
CA ARG A 62 -8.87 -5.62 5.22
C ARG A 62 -9.66 -6.31 6.34
N GLN A 63 -9.03 -6.60 7.48
CA GLN A 63 -9.74 -7.15 8.65
C GLN A 63 -10.57 -6.10 9.38
N GLN A 64 -10.27 -4.81 9.19
CA GLN A 64 -10.95 -3.70 9.84
C GLN A 64 -12.10 -3.14 8.99
N GLY A 65 -12.11 -3.41 7.69
CA GLY A 65 -13.16 -2.94 6.78
C GLY A 65 -12.90 -3.31 5.33
N ASN A 66 -13.76 -2.81 4.44
CA ASN A 66 -13.62 -3.03 3.01
C ASN A 66 -12.70 -1.97 2.38
N LEU A 67 -11.55 -2.41 1.86
CA LEU A 67 -10.57 -1.54 1.21
C LEU A 67 -11.14 -0.77 0.01
N THR A 68 -12.17 -1.27 -0.68
CA THR A 68 -12.77 -0.57 -1.83
C THR A 68 -13.61 0.64 -1.41
N THR A 69 -14.09 0.68 -0.18
CA THR A 69 -14.87 1.80 0.38
C THR A 69 -14.05 2.69 1.29
N GLY A 70 -12.77 2.34 1.52
CA GLY A 70 -11.91 2.97 2.52
C GLY A 70 -12.00 2.30 3.89
N VAL A 71 -10.91 2.41 4.65
CA VAL A 71 -10.75 1.90 6.01
C VAL A 71 -9.86 2.85 6.80
N SER A 72 -10.04 2.91 8.12
CA SER A 72 -9.41 3.87 9.03
C SER A 72 -9.10 3.22 10.37
#